data_AF-C4Z665-F1
#
_entry.id   AF-C4Z665-F1
#
_cell.length_a   1.000
_cell.length_b   1.000
_cell.length_c   1.000
_cell.angle_alpha   90.00
_cell.angle_beta   90.00
_cell.angle_gamma   90.00
#
_symmetry.space_group_name_H-M   'P 1'
#
loop_
_entity.id
_entity.type
_entity.pdbx_description
1 polymer ?
#
loop_
_entity_poly.entity_id
_entity_poly.type
_entity_poly.pdbx_seq_one_letter_code
_entity_poly.pdbx_strand_id
1 'polypeptide(L)'
;MPLFKYDAKYIRKALSKDRLGGVCLFNFCGEGETLLPHEVIDILKEILTEGHYVELVTNMTLSNRINEILQFDDDILSKLEFKCSFHYAELIRSGLLNTYIENVKRVIKSKASVTIEMVPDDSLIGQIPQIKELCIKNFGALCHITIPRDERTSKMKKLTSLSDKDFYNVWNKEFDSNMFRFKYSTFNIKRKEFCYAGDWALFLNLATGEAKQCYKSFYSQNIYRDLSKPIVFKPIGHMCLSPHCFNSHALMTLGLIPEIDTPNYESMRNRVMVNGDQWIKKDMKEIMSQKLSDDNKELSNIKKNFISIKNIIEAPYGAIKQVGKKYQKRIKDKLR
;
A
#
# COMPACT_ATOMS: atom_id res chain seq x y z
N MET A 1 -12.79 0.90 16.98
CA MET A 1 -12.49 1.75 15.81
C MET A 1 -11.36 2.72 16.15
N PRO A 2 -10.52 3.14 15.19
CA PRO A 2 -9.54 4.18 15.43
C PRO A 2 -10.23 5.48 15.83
N LEU A 3 -9.63 6.24 16.75
CA LEU A 3 -10.09 7.57 17.13
C LEU A 3 -9.27 8.59 16.33
N PHE A 4 -9.91 9.34 15.43
CA PHE A 4 -9.27 10.43 14.72
C PHE A 4 -9.18 11.66 15.63
N LYS A 5 -7.96 12.09 15.94
CA LYS A 5 -7.73 13.24 16.83
C LYS A 5 -8.03 14.58 16.14
N TYR A 6 -7.93 14.60 14.81
CA TYR A 6 -8.01 15.80 13.99
C TYR A 6 -9.02 15.58 12.87
N ASP A 7 -9.71 16.65 12.47
CA ASP A 7 -10.64 16.63 11.35
C ASP A 7 -9.92 16.54 9.98
N ALA A 8 -10.70 16.32 8.93
CA ALA A 8 -10.19 16.15 7.56
C ALA A 8 -9.45 17.39 7.03
N LYS A 9 -9.91 18.61 7.37
CA LYS A 9 -9.27 19.86 6.92
C LYS A 9 -7.92 20.09 7.58
N TYR A 10 -7.81 19.76 8.88
CA TYR A 10 -6.54 19.78 9.59
C TYR A 10 -5.56 18.77 9.00
N ILE A 11 -6.04 17.54 8.73
CA ILE A 11 -5.25 16.48 8.11
C ILE A 11 -4.75 16.91 6.73
N ARG A 12 -5.61 17.51 5.90
CA ARG A 12 -5.22 18.09 4.62
C ARG A 12 -4.14 19.15 4.77
N LYS A 13 -4.29 20.11 5.67
CA LYS A 13 -3.26 21.14 5.91
C LYS A 13 -1.93 20.50 6.32
N ALA A 14 -1.99 19.47 7.18
CA ALA A 14 -0.82 18.76 7.63
C ALA A 14 -0.13 17.95 6.52
N LEU A 15 -0.90 17.50 5.53
CA LEU A 15 -0.45 16.74 4.37
C LEU A 15 -0.48 17.56 3.08
N SER A 16 -0.40 18.89 3.19
CA SER A 16 -0.40 19.77 2.01
C SER A 16 0.84 19.57 1.16
N LYS A 17 0.74 19.89 -0.13
CA LYS A 17 1.86 19.80 -1.07
C LYS A 17 3.07 20.57 -0.56
N ASP A 18 2.86 21.75 0.01
CA ASP A 18 3.94 22.58 0.57
C ASP A 18 4.71 21.88 1.70
N ARG A 19 4.00 21.16 2.59
CA ARG A 19 4.64 20.46 3.71
C ARG A 19 5.34 19.17 3.27
N LEU A 20 4.79 18.49 2.28
CA LEU A 20 5.31 17.23 1.75
C LEU A 20 6.40 17.44 0.68
N GLY A 21 6.54 18.66 0.16
CA GLY A 21 7.49 18.99 -0.90
C GLY A 21 6.98 18.69 -2.31
N GLY A 22 5.68 18.42 -2.49
CA GLY A 22 5.08 18.14 -3.78
C GLY A 22 3.83 17.27 -3.73
N VAL A 23 3.42 16.77 -4.89
CA VAL A 23 2.30 15.83 -5.03
C VAL A 23 2.75 14.43 -4.56
N CYS A 24 1.95 13.79 -3.70
CA CYS A 24 2.19 12.43 -3.25
C CYS A 24 1.12 11.45 -3.75
N LEU A 25 1.51 10.17 -3.84
CA LEU A 25 0.64 9.01 -3.92
C LEU A 25 0.44 8.43 -2.52
N PHE A 26 -0.80 8.41 -2.03
CA PHE A 26 -1.15 7.83 -0.74
C PHE A 26 -1.72 6.44 -0.91
N ASN A 27 -1.37 5.50 -0.02
CA ASN A 27 -2.03 4.20 0.07
C ASN A 27 -2.77 4.08 1.40
N PHE A 28 -4.09 4.21 1.36
CA PHE A 28 -4.97 4.11 2.53
C PHE A 28 -5.26 2.63 2.81
N CYS A 29 -4.86 2.15 3.98
CA CYS A 29 -5.07 0.76 4.38
C CYS A 29 -5.25 0.67 5.90
N GLY A 30 -6.36 0.07 6.34
CA GLY A 30 -6.62 -0.27 7.74
C GLY A 30 -6.14 -1.67 8.14
N GLU A 31 -6.07 -1.94 9.44
CA GLU A 31 -5.91 -3.32 9.95
C GLU A 31 -7.16 -4.19 9.72
N GLY A 32 -8.31 -3.55 9.48
CA GLY A 32 -9.57 -4.16 9.03
C GLY A 32 -10.11 -3.40 7.82
N GLU A 33 -11.44 -3.34 7.67
CA GLU A 33 -12.04 -2.59 6.54
C GLU A 33 -11.76 -1.08 6.65
N THR A 34 -11.05 -0.55 5.66
CA THR A 34 -10.60 0.85 5.63
C THR A 34 -11.75 1.84 5.64
N LEU A 35 -12.89 1.49 5.03
CA LEU A 35 -14.07 2.37 4.95
C LEU A 35 -15.00 2.30 6.17
N LEU A 36 -14.65 1.48 7.17
CA LEU A 36 -15.46 1.32 8.38
C LEU A 36 -15.53 2.61 9.22
N PRO A 37 -14.43 3.37 9.44
CA PRO A 37 -14.52 4.66 10.12
C PRO A 37 -15.17 5.72 9.23
N HIS A 38 -16.05 6.54 9.80
CA HIS A 38 -16.83 7.52 9.06
C HIS A 38 -15.94 8.62 8.45
N GLU A 39 -14.92 9.04 9.21
CA GLU A 39 -14.00 10.13 8.90
C GLU A 39 -13.12 9.86 7.67
N VAL A 40 -12.93 8.60 7.29
CA VAL A 40 -12.04 8.20 6.19
C VAL A 40 -12.49 8.80 4.85
N ILE A 41 -13.79 8.90 4.60
CA ILE A 41 -14.30 9.47 3.34
C ILE A 41 -14.08 10.98 3.28
N ASP A 42 -14.29 11.70 4.39
CA ASP A 42 -14.01 13.14 4.45
C ASP A 42 -12.51 13.40 4.25
N ILE A 43 -11.65 12.62 4.90
CA ILE A 43 -10.20 12.71 4.75
C ILE A 43 -9.78 12.38 3.31
N LEU A 44 -10.33 11.31 2.73
CA LEU A 44 -10.09 10.93 1.33
C LEU A 44 -10.42 12.09 0.39
N LYS A 45 -11.59 12.70 0.55
CA LYS A 45 -12.03 13.84 -0.27
C LYS A 45 -11.08 15.01 -0.14
N GLU A 46 -10.69 15.39 1.07
CA GLU A 46 -9.79 16.53 1.30
C GLU A 46 -8.37 16.27 0.75
N ILE A 47 -7.85 15.04 0.84
CA ILE A 47 -6.53 14.69 0.27
C ILE A 47 -6.56 14.71 -1.27
N LEU A 48 -7.61 14.17 -1.89
CA LEU A 48 -7.78 14.25 -3.34
C LEU A 48 -8.00 15.71 -3.79
N THR A 49 -8.74 16.51 -3.01
CA THR A 49 -8.99 17.94 -3.28
C THR A 49 -7.72 18.79 -3.17
N GLU A 50 -6.80 18.44 -2.27
CA GLU A 50 -5.45 19.02 -2.25
C GLU A 50 -4.69 18.76 -3.57
N GLY A 51 -5.12 17.75 -4.32
CA GLY A 51 -4.58 17.34 -5.61
C GLY A 51 -3.52 16.27 -5.50
N HIS A 52 -3.60 15.42 -4.46
CA HIS A 52 -2.85 14.18 -4.34
C HIS A 52 -3.57 13.02 -5.02
N TYR A 53 -2.84 11.92 -5.19
CA TYR A 53 -3.39 10.66 -5.66
C TYR A 53 -3.60 9.70 -4.49
N VAL A 54 -4.65 8.89 -4.53
CA VAL A 54 -4.95 7.93 -3.46
C VAL A 54 -5.25 6.55 -4.02
N GLU A 55 -4.62 5.54 -3.43
CA GLU A 55 -4.98 4.14 -3.54
C GLU A 55 -5.73 3.74 -2.26
N LEU A 56 -7.01 3.40 -2.39
CA LEU A 56 -7.88 3.03 -1.27
C LEU A 56 -8.05 1.51 -1.22
N VAL A 57 -7.45 0.87 -0.22
CA VAL A 57 -7.62 -0.56 0.01
C VAL A 57 -8.95 -0.82 0.70
N THR A 58 -9.80 -1.67 0.12
CA THR A 58 -11.10 -2.03 0.69
C THR A 58 -11.51 -3.45 0.26
N ASN A 59 -12.27 -4.12 1.12
CA ASN A 59 -12.89 -5.40 0.81
C ASN A 59 -14.15 -5.27 -0.07
N MET A 60 -14.53 -4.04 -0.46
CA MET A 60 -15.67 -3.75 -1.35
C MET A 60 -17.04 -4.25 -0.84
N THR A 61 -17.23 -4.47 0.46
CA THR A 61 -18.50 -4.97 1.00
C THR A 61 -19.46 -3.86 1.48
N LEU A 62 -18.98 -2.64 1.69
CA LEU A 62 -19.78 -1.52 2.21
C LEU A 62 -20.37 -0.65 1.08
N SER A 63 -21.43 -1.12 0.41
CA SER A 63 -22.02 -0.47 -0.77
C SER A 63 -22.37 1.01 -0.58
N ASN A 64 -22.91 1.39 0.59
CA ASN A 64 -23.27 2.79 0.87
C ASN A 64 -22.03 3.69 0.87
N ARG A 65 -20.92 3.21 1.43
CA ARG A 65 -19.64 3.95 1.50
C ARG A 65 -19.00 4.06 0.12
N ILE A 66 -19.07 3.00 -0.69
CA ILE A 66 -18.61 3.05 -2.09
C ILE A 66 -19.45 4.06 -2.89
N ASN A 67 -20.78 4.02 -2.76
CA ASN A 67 -21.66 4.96 -3.45
C ASN A 67 -21.38 6.41 -3.08
N GLU A 68 -21.14 6.69 -1.79
CA GLU A 68 -20.77 8.01 -1.29
C GLU A 68 -19.49 8.55 -1.97
N ILE A 69 -18.45 7.72 -2.11
CA ILE A 69 -17.22 8.10 -2.81
C ILE A 69 -17.47 8.33 -4.31
N LEU A 70 -18.26 7.47 -4.95
CA LEU A 70 -18.57 7.58 -6.37
C LEU A 70 -19.44 8.81 -6.72
N GLN A 71 -19.93 9.56 -5.73
CA GLN A 71 -20.55 10.88 -5.95
C GLN A 71 -19.53 12.04 -6.02
N PHE A 72 -18.24 11.77 -5.82
CA PHE A 72 -17.22 12.82 -5.98
C PHE A 72 -17.12 13.27 -7.44
N ASP A 73 -16.66 14.49 -7.64
CA ASP A 73 -16.46 15.04 -8.99
C ASP A 73 -15.46 14.20 -9.80
N ASP A 74 -15.66 14.14 -11.10
CA ASP A 74 -14.87 13.32 -12.02
C ASP A 74 -13.35 13.60 -11.93
N ASP A 75 -12.94 14.86 -11.73
CA ASP A 75 -11.54 15.25 -11.56
C ASP A 75 -10.92 14.75 -10.24
N ILE A 76 -11.73 14.61 -9.20
CA ILE A 76 -11.32 14.01 -7.92
C ILE A 76 -11.23 12.49 -8.07
N LEU A 77 -12.23 11.88 -8.72
CA LEU A 77 -12.28 10.43 -8.93
C LEU A 77 -11.16 9.93 -9.84
N SER A 78 -10.72 10.70 -10.84
CA SER A 78 -9.66 10.27 -11.75
C SER A 78 -8.31 10.05 -11.04
N LYS A 79 -8.11 10.68 -9.88
CA LYS A 79 -6.92 10.57 -9.02
C LYS A 79 -7.04 9.49 -7.92
N LEU A 80 -8.11 8.69 -7.97
CA LEU A 80 -8.40 7.61 -7.04
C LEU A 80 -8.25 6.24 -7.71
N GLU A 81 -7.57 5.30 -7.05
CA GLU A 81 -7.61 3.88 -7.34
C GLU A 81 -8.25 3.11 -6.17
N PHE A 82 -9.20 2.24 -6.46
CA PHE A 82 -9.66 1.24 -5.49
C PHE A 82 -8.81 -0.03 -5.59
N LYS A 83 -8.16 -0.39 -4.48
CA LYS A 83 -7.48 -1.68 -4.29
C LYS A 83 -8.42 -2.69 -3.65
N CYS A 84 -9.11 -3.44 -4.49
CA CYS A 84 -10.16 -4.36 -4.10
C CYS A 84 -9.56 -5.67 -3.59
N SER A 85 -9.60 -5.89 -2.27
CA SER A 85 -9.14 -7.14 -1.63
C SER A 85 -10.13 -8.27 -1.88
N PHE A 86 -9.79 -9.17 -2.79
CA PHE A 86 -10.66 -10.27 -3.22
C PHE A 86 -10.50 -11.51 -2.34
N HIS A 87 -11.08 -11.46 -1.13
CA HIS A 87 -11.10 -12.59 -0.20
C HIS A 87 -12.17 -13.62 -0.59
N TYR A 88 -11.98 -14.33 -1.71
CA TYR A 88 -13.00 -15.17 -2.35
C TYR A 88 -13.71 -16.15 -1.39
N ALA A 89 -12.95 -16.95 -0.62
CA ALA A 89 -13.54 -17.90 0.33
C ALA A 89 -14.43 -17.23 1.39
N GLU A 90 -13.97 -16.09 1.93
CA GLU A 90 -14.72 -15.34 2.94
C GLU A 90 -15.97 -14.68 2.36
N LEU A 91 -15.89 -14.15 1.13
CA LEU A 91 -17.02 -13.56 0.41
C LEU A 91 -18.11 -14.59 0.10
N ILE A 92 -17.72 -15.83 -0.24
CA ILE A 92 -18.65 -16.96 -0.38
C ILE A 92 -19.29 -17.29 0.97
N ARG A 93 -18.46 -17.51 2.01
CA ARG A 93 -18.91 -17.91 3.35
C ARG A 93 -19.88 -16.90 3.97
N SER A 94 -19.66 -15.61 3.76
CA SER A 94 -20.48 -14.51 4.27
C SER A 94 -21.67 -14.14 3.37
N GLY A 95 -21.80 -14.74 2.18
CA GLY A 95 -22.84 -14.37 1.21
C GLY A 95 -22.65 -12.98 0.57
N LEU A 96 -21.44 -12.41 0.66
CA LEU A 96 -21.14 -11.04 0.20
C LEU A 96 -20.49 -10.98 -1.19
N LEU A 97 -20.29 -12.11 -1.87
CA LEU A 97 -19.65 -12.16 -3.19
C LEU A 97 -20.38 -11.30 -4.23
N ASN A 98 -21.71 -11.35 -4.28
CA ASN A 98 -22.47 -10.52 -5.23
C ASN A 98 -22.32 -9.03 -4.92
N THR A 99 -22.36 -8.65 -3.63
CA THR A 99 -22.11 -7.28 -3.19
C THR A 99 -20.73 -6.79 -3.62
N TYR A 100 -19.70 -7.62 -3.41
CA TYR A 100 -18.34 -7.34 -3.88
C TYR A 100 -18.31 -7.10 -5.40
N ILE A 101 -18.87 -8.03 -6.17
CA ILE A 101 -18.88 -7.96 -7.64
C ILE A 101 -19.55 -6.69 -8.15
N GLU A 102 -20.74 -6.38 -7.65
CA GLU A 102 -21.49 -5.21 -8.11
C GLU A 102 -20.80 -3.91 -7.69
N ASN A 103 -20.19 -3.86 -6.51
CA ASN A 103 -19.42 -2.69 -6.08
C ASN A 103 -18.20 -2.47 -6.96
N VAL A 104 -17.45 -3.53 -7.31
CA VAL A 104 -16.31 -3.45 -8.23
C VAL A 104 -16.75 -3.01 -9.63
N LYS A 105 -17.84 -3.58 -10.18
CA LYS A 105 -18.38 -3.17 -11.49
C LYS A 105 -18.76 -1.69 -11.53
N ARG A 106 -19.32 -1.14 -10.44
CA ARG A 106 -19.63 0.29 -10.36
C ARG A 106 -18.36 1.14 -10.41
N VAL A 107 -17.30 0.73 -9.71
CA VAL A 107 -16.00 1.42 -9.78
C VAL A 107 -15.41 1.34 -11.19
N ILE A 108 -15.42 0.19 -11.85
CA ILE A 108 -14.93 0.01 -13.23
C ILE A 108 -15.60 0.98 -14.22
N LYS A 109 -16.90 1.23 -14.03
CA LYS A 109 -17.72 2.15 -14.85
C LYS A 109 -17.52 3.63 -14.51
N SER A 110 -16.83 3.95 -13.41
CA SER A 110 -16.56 5.32 -12.97
C SER A 110 -15.26 5.88 -13.56
N LYS A 111 -14.89 7.11 -13.19
CA LYS A 111 -13.59 7.70 -13.51
C LYS A 111 -12.43 7.17 -12.65
N ALA A 112 -12.73 6.53 -11.52
CA ALA A 112 -11.71 5.95 -10.68
C ALA A 112 -11.06 4.72 -11.33
N SER A 113 -9.80 4.50 -10.97
CA SER A 113 -9.09 3.27 -11.29
C SER A 113 -9.46 2.15 -10.34
N VAL A 114 -9.23 0.92 -10.77
CA VAL A 114 -9.42 -0.26 -9.92
C VAL A 114 -8.24 -1.21 -10.07
N THR A 115 -7.94 -1.96 -9.02
CA THR A 115 -7.09 -3.14 -9.11
C THR A 115 -7.62 -4.19 -8.15
N ILE A 116 -7.68 -5.44 -8.61
CA ILE A 116 -8.26 -6.54 -7.84
C ILE A 116 -7.12 -7.48 -7.44
N GLU A 117 -6.94 -7.70 -6.13
CA GLU A 117 -5.86 -8.51 -5.58
C GLU A 117 -6.43 -9.64 -4.71
N MET A 118 -6.00 -10.87 -4.99
CA MET A 118 -6.33 -12.06 -4.20
C MET A 118 -5.09 -12.59 -3.49
N VAL A 119 -5.28 -12.99 -2.23
CA VAL A 119 -4.27 -13.72 -1.45
C VAL A 119 -4.41 -15.21 -1.75
N PRO A 120 -3.35 -15.87 -2.25
CA PRO A 120 -3.30 -17.32 -2.38
C PRO A 120 -3.63 -18.06 -1.08
N ASP A 121 -4.38 -19.14 -1.23
CA ASP A 121 -4.64 -20.11 -0.17
C ASP A 121 -4.73 -21.50 -0.80
N ASP A 122 -4.07 -22.49 -0.21
CA ASP A 122 -4.03 -23.85 -0.75
C ASP A 122 -5.45 -24.46 -0.89
N SER A 123 -6.40 -24.07 -0.04
CA SER A 123 -7.81 -24.50 -0.13
C SER A 123 -8.54 -23.99 -1.37
N LEU A 124 -8.02 -22.94 -2.03
CA LEU A 124 -8.59 -22.36 -3.23
C LEU A 124 -8.10 -23.04 -4.52
N ILE A 125 -7.10 -23.92 -4.46
CA ILE A 125 -6.48 -24.52 -5.65
C ILE A 125 -7.53 -25.25 -6.52
N GLY A 126 -8.41 -26.03 -5.90
CA GLY A 126 -9.49 -26.74 -6.60
C GLY A 126 -10.58 -25.82 -7.18
N GLN A 127 -10.57 -24.53 -6.81
CA GLN A 127 -11.55 -23.52 -7.23
C GLN A 127 -10.96 -22.49 -8.22
N ILE A 128 -9.69 -22.65 -8.62
CA ILE A 128 -9.02 -21.72 -9.54
C ILE A 128 -9.78 -21.53 -10.86
N PRO A 129 -10.27 -22.58 -11.55
CA PRO A 129 -11.03 -22.40 -12.80
C PRO A 129 -12.25 -21.50 -12.62
N GLN A 130 -13.02 -21.71 -11.56
CA GLN A 130 -14.23 -20.95 -11.23
C GLN A 130 -13.89 -19.50 -10.89
N ILE A 131 -12.81 -19.27 -10.12
CA ILE A 131 -12.34 -17.92 -9.77
C ILE A 131 -11.94 -17.16 -11.04
N LYS A 132 -11.22 -17.81 -11.97
CA LYS A 132 -10.79 -17.21 -13.24
C LYS A 132 -11.99 -16.84 -14.11
N GLU A 133 -12.94 -17.76 -14.28
CA GLU A 133 -14.17 -17.51 -15.02
C GLU A 133 -14.93 -16.31 -14.44
N LEU A 134 -15.09 -16.27 -13.12
CA LEU A 134 -15.73 -15.16 -12.41
C LEU A 134 -15.00 -13.84 -12.67
N CYS A 135 -13.67 -13.82 -12.58
CA CYS A 135 -12.87 -12.62 -12.81
C CYS A 135 -13.05 -12.09 -14.23
N ILE A 136 -12.90 -12.95 -15.25
CA ILE A 136 -13.09 -12.55 -16.65
C ILE A 136 -14.51 -12.05 -16.88
N LYS A 137 -15.51 -12.80 -16.42
CA LYS A 137 -16.93 -12.47 -16.62
C LYS A 137 -17.34 -11.14 -15.99
N ASN A 138 -16.82 -10.83 -14.81
CA ASN A 138 -17.31 -9.68 -14.02
C ASN A 138 -16.37 -8.48 -14.02
N PHE A 139 -15.07 -8.70 -14.16
CA PHE A 139 -14.03 -7.67 -14.04
C PHE A 139 -13.24 -7.48 -15.34
N GLY A 140 -13.54 -8.28 -16.37
CA GLY A 140 -12.90 -8.22 -17.68
C GLY A 140 -11.46 -8.71 -17.73
N ALA A 141 -10.82 -9.00 -16.59
CA ALA A 141 -9.45 -9.51 -16.52
C ALA A 141 -9.26 -10.35 -15.25
N LEU A 142 -8.18 -11.14 -15.21
CA LEU A 142 -7.81 -11.92 -14.04
C LEU A 142 -7.30 -11.02 -12.91
N CYS A 143 -7.69 -11.33 -11.68
CA CYS A 143 -7.13 -10.68 -10.49
C CYS A 143 -5.61 -10.86 -10.42
N HIS A 144 -4.96 -9.95 -9.71
CA HIS A 144 -3.56 -10.09 -9.33
C HIS A 144 -3.44 -11.02 -8.13
N ILE A 145 -2.31 -11.72 -8.10
CA ILE A 145 -1.97 -12.64 -7.03
C ILE A 145 -0.83 -12.07 -6.19
N THR A 146 -1.01 -12.09 -4.87
CA THR A 146 0.00 -11.66 -3.90
C THR A 146 0.70 -12.86 -3.27
N ILE A 147 1.55 -12.64 -2.25
CA ILE A 147 2.21 -13.74 -1.54
C ILE A 147 1.78 -13.71 -0.07
N PRO A 148 1.11 -14.76 0.44
CA PRO A 148 0.71 -14.82 1.84
C PRO A 148 1.95 -15.07 2.69
N ARG A 149 2.07 -14.37 3.81
CA ARG A 149 3.27 -14.41 4.65
C ARG A 149 2.92 -14.46 6.13
N ASP A 150 3.68 -15.24 6.90
CA ASP A 150 3.59 -15.26 8.35
C ASP A 150 4.45 -14.14 8.96
N GLU A 151 3.82 -13.00 9.20
CA GLU A 151 4.47 -11.82 9.79
C GLU A 151 4.88 -11.99 11.25
N ARG A 152 4.42 -13.05 11.92
CA ARG A 152 4.84 -13.39 13.29
C ARG A 152 6.26 -13.96 13.33
N THR A 153 6.76 -14.43 12.19
CA THR A 153 8.09 -15.03 12.08
C THR A 153 9.13 -14.00 11.62
N SER A 154 10.35 -14.11 12.15
CA SER A 154 11.48 -13.23 11.75
C SER A 154 11.83 -13.33 10.27
N LYS A 155 11.55 -14.49 9.65
CA LYS A 155 11.81 -14.77 8.23
C LYS A 155 10.62 -14.49 7.31
N MET A 156 9.43 -14.15 7.83
CA MET A 156 8.21 -13.95 7.03
C MET A 156 7.95 -15.11 6.05
N LYS A 157 7.85 -16.33 6.56
CA LYS A 157 7.66 -17.53 5.72
C LYS A 157 6.37 -17.45 4.89
N LYS A 158 6.38 -18.02 3.68
CA LYS A 158 5.14 -18.17 2.88
C LYS A 158 4.16 -19.07 3.62
N LEU A 159 2.87 -18.70 3.61
CA LEU A 159 1.80 -19.52 4.18
C LEU A 159 1.26 -20.47 3.10
N THR A 160 1.93 -21.61 2.94
CA THR A 160 1.52 -22.70 2.04
C THR A 160 2.14 -24.01 2.53
N SER A 161 1.46 -25.11 2.25
CA SER A 161 1.94 -26.48 2.41
C SER A 161 2.67 -27.00 1.17
N LEU A 162 2.56 -26.31 0.04
CA LEU A 162 3.20 -26.67 -1.22
C LEU A 162 4.71 -26.47 -1.17
N SER A 163 5.41 -27.18 -2.07
CA SER A 163 6.81 -26.85 -2.38
C SER A 163 6.90 -25.46 -3.01
N ASP A 164 8.06 -24.82 -2.90
CA ASP A 164 8.31 -23.49 -3.48
C ASP A 164 7.99 -23.47 -4.99
N LYS A 165 8.45 -24.49 -5.71
CA LYS A 165 8.22 -24.67 -7.15
C LYS A 165 6.74 -24.87 -7.47
N ASP A 166 6.04 -25.70 -6.71
CA ASP A 166 4.62 -25.97 -6.97
C ASP A 166 3.76 -24.76 -6.66
N PHE A 167 4.04 -24.05 -5.56
CA PHE A 167 3.38 -22.79 -5.23
C PHE A 167 3.56 -21.76 -6.36
N TYR A 168 4.78 -21.57 -6.86
CA TYR A 168 5.02 -20.68 -7.99
C TYR A 168 4.22 -21.11 -9.22
N ASN A 169 4.28 -22.39 -9.59
CA ASN A 169 3.65 -22.90 -10.80
C ASN A 169 2.13 -22.76 -10.77
N VAL A 170 1.49 -23.18 -9.68
CA VAL A 170 0.03 -23.12 -9.52
C VAL A 170 -0.47 -21.68 -9.61
N TRP A 171 0.17 -20.73 -8.93
CA TRP A 171 -0.33 -19.36 -8.86
C TRP A 171 0.12 -18.47 -10.01
N ASN A 172 1.34 -18.63 -10.52
CA ASN A 172 1.83 -17.84 -11.66
C ASN A 172 1.16 -18.24 -12.97
N LYS A 173 1.12 -19.54 -13.28
CA LYS A 173 0.59 -20.06 -14.55
C LYS A 173 -0.88 -19.68 -14.74
N GLU A 174 -1.64 -19.68 -13.66
CA GLU A 174 -3.09 -19.56 -13.73
C GLU A 174 -3.59 -18.11 -13.81
N PHE A 175 -2.83 -17.16 -13.27
CA PHE A 175 -3.27 -15.77 -13.18
C PHE A 175 -2.43 -14.78 -13.98
N ASP A 176 -1.25 -15.16 -14.45
CA ASP A 176 -0.34 -14.28 -15.21
C ASP A 176 -0.13 -12.90 -14.51
N SER A 177 0.19 -12.94 -13.21
CA SER A 177 0.30 -11.74 -12.36
C SER A 177 1.74 -11.23 -12.35
N ASN A 178 1.98 -10.05 -12.95
CA ASN A 178 3.28 -9.36 -12.87
C ASN A 178 3.67 -9.06 -11.42
N MET A 179 2.71 -8.61 -10.62
CA MET A 179 2.91 -8.42 -9.18
C MET A 179 3.40 -9.70 -8.52
N PHE A 180 2.78 -10.84 -8.81
CA PHE A 180 3.16 -12.11 -8.20
C PHE A 180 4.60 -12.45 -8.55
N ARG A 181 4.95 -12.43 -9.84
CA ARG A 181 6.31 -12.72 -10.31
C ARG A 181 7.35 -11.83 -9.66
N PHE A 182 7.09 -10.53 -9.57
CA PHE A 182 8.03 -9.58 -8.98
C PHE A 182 8.15 -9.72 -7.45
N LYS A 183 7.03 -9.92 -6.74
CA LYS A 183 7.08 -10.23 -5.30
C LYS A 183 7.85 -11.52 -5.06
N TYR A 184 7.67 -12.51 -5.93
CA TYR A 184 8.32 -13.80 -5.82
C TYR A 184 9.83 -13.70 -6.00
N SER A 185 10.28 -12.99 -7.04
CA SER A 185 11.70 -12.80 -7.34
C SER A 185 12.44 -12.00 -6.26
N THR A 186 11.73 -11.22 -5.45
CA THR A 186 12.29 -10.43 -4.34
C THR A 186 12.06 -11.05 -2.96
N PHE A 187 11.29 -12.15 -2.89
CA PHE A 187 10.92 -12.79 -1.64
C PHE A 187 12.15 -13.35 -0.93
N ASN A 188 12.27 -13.11 0.38
CA ASN A 188 13.44 -13.51 1.18
C ASN A 188 14.79 -12.97 0.73
N ILE A 189 14.84 -12.01 -0.20
CA ILE A 189 16.08 -11.37 -0.59
C ILE A 189 16.24 -10.03 0.13
N LYS A 190 17.17 -10.01 1.09
CA LYS A 190 17.52 -8.82 1.86
C LYS A 190 18.10 -7.74 0.95
N ARG A 191 17.47 -6.57 0.96
CA ARG A 191 18.04 -5.36 0.34
C ARG A 191 19.17 -4.81 1.19
N LYS A 192 20.29 -4.50 0.53
CA LYS A 192 21.52 -3.95 1.11
C LYS A 192 21.93 -2.62 0.46
N GLU A 193 21.20 -2.21 -0.58
CA GLU A 193 21.34 -0.97 -1.32
C GLU A 193 20.77 0.21 -0.51
N PHE A 194 21.04 1.45 -0.93
CA PHE A 194 20.61 2.63 -0.21
C PHE A 194 19.11 2.87 -0.44
N CYS A 195 18.29 2.63 0.58
CA CYS A 195 16.86 2.83 0.48
C CYS A 195 16.43 4.22 0.95
N TYR A 196 15.66 4.92 0.11
CA TYR A 196 15.12 6.25 0.36
C TYR A 196 13.83 6.28 1.19
N ALA A 197 13.36 5.13 1.67
CA ALA A 197 12.22 5.09 2.59
C ALA A 197 12.52 5.94 3.83
N GLY A 198 11.65 6.89 4.13
CA GLY A 198 11.81 7.92 5.16
C GLY A 198 12.23 9.28 4.63
N ASP A 199 12.65 9.35 3.37
CA ASP A 199 12.92 10.58 2.63
C ASP A 199 11.84 10.79 1.57
N TRP A 200 11.78 9.91 0.57
CA TRP A 200 10.82 10.00 -0.54
C TRP A 200 9.48 9.30 -0.28
N ALA A 201 9.38 8.54 0.80
CA ALA A 201 8.15 7.87 1.22
C ALA A 201 8.08 7.79 2.74
N LEU A 202 6.87 7.86 3.29
CA LEU A 202 6.62 7.76 4.72
C LEU A 202 5.55 6.69 5.00
N PHE A 203 5.69 6.00 6.13
CA PHE A 203 4.59 5.27 6.73
C PHE A 203 3.89 6.18 7.73
N LEU A 204 2.61 6.50 7.52
CA LEU A 204 1.84 7.42 8.34
C LEU A 204 0.67 6.71 9.02
N ASN A 205 0.54 6.86 10.33
CA ASN A 205 -0.71 6.58 11.01
C ASN A 205 -1.66 7.78 10.85
N LEU A 206 -2.62 7.67 9.94
CA LEU A 206 -3.51 8.75 9.55
C LEU A 206 -4.33 9.34 10.71
N ALA A 207 -4.70 8.51 11.71
CA ALA A 207 -5.51 8.97 12.85
C ALA A 207 -4.71 9.81 13.87
N THR A 208 -3.41 9.57 13.99
CA THR A 208 -2.57 10.18 15.03
C THR A 208 -1.53 11.17 14.49
N GLY A 209 -1.18 11.08 13.21
CA GLY A 209 -0.08 11.85 12.62
C GLY A 209 1.31 11.28 12.89
N GLU A 210 1.44 10.07 13.47
CA GLU A 210 2.74 9.44 13.68
C GLU A 210 3.30 8.92 12.35
N ALA A 211 4.33 9.58 11.84
CA ALA A 211 5.08 9.22 10.65
C ALA A 211 6.35 8.45 11.02
N LYS A 212 6.70 7.46 10.20
CA LYS A 212 7.90 6.63 10.29
C LYS A 212 8.57 6.51 8.93
N GLN A 213 9.81 6.06 8.91
CA GLN A 213 10.56 5.90 7.66
C GLN A 213 9.95 4.81 6.76
N CYS A 214 9.50 3.72 7.37
CA CYS A 214 8.90 2.57 6.70
C CYS A 214 8.17 1.72 7.75
N TYR A 215 7.63 0.56 7.34
CA TYR A 215 6.98 -0.40 8.23
C TYR A 215 7.86 -0.86 9.39
N LYS A 216 9.13 -1.17 9.11
CA LYS A 216 10.16 -1.44 10.12
C LYS A 216 11.17 -0.31 10.12
N SER A 217 11.03 0.58 11.10
CA SER A 217 11.83 1.80 11.21
C SER A 217 12.32 1.96 12.65
N PHE A 218 13.43 2.68 12.82
CA PHE A 218 13.97 3.09 14.11
C PHE A 218 13.68 4.56 14.43
N TYR A 219 13.12 5.33 13.50
CA TYR A 219 12.77 6.73 13.70
C TYR A 219 11.26 6.97 13.54
N SER A 220 10.71 7.86 14.38
CA SER A 220 9.32 8.31 14.26
C SER A 220 9.14 9.74 14.75
N GLN A 221 8.20 10.45 14.14
CA GLN A 221 7.82 11.81 14.50
C GLN A 221 6.30 11.96 14.37
N ASN A 222 5.72 12.93 15.08
CA ASN A 222 4.31 13.26 14.89
C ASN A 222 4.21 14.55 14.06
N ILE A 223 3.76 14.41 12.81
CA ILE A 223 3.70 15.53 11.84
C ILE A 223 2.44 16.39 11.99
N TYR A 224 1.51 16.00 12.86
CA TYR A 224 0.27 16.73 13.18
C TYR A 224 0.37 17.52 14.48
N ARG A 225 1.46 17.38 15.24
CA ARG A 225 1.55 18.02 16.56
C ARG A 225 1.70 19.54 16.44
N ASP A 226 2.45 19.98 15.45
CA ASP A 226 2.81 21.39 15.23
C ASP A 226 3.09 21.57 13.73
N LEU A 227 2.13 22.17 13.02
CA LEU A 227 2.21 22.32 11.57
C LEU A 227 3.22 23.40 11.14
N SER A 228 3.65 24.27 12.06
CA SER A 228 4.69 25.27 11.81
C SER A 228 6.09 24.66 11.70
N LYS A 229 6.27 23.45 12.24
CA LYS A 229 7.54 22.72 12.18
C LYS A 229 7.64 21.92 10.88
N PRO A 230 8.83 21.93 10.25
CA PRO A 230 9.06 21.12 9.06
C PRO A 230 9.02 19.63 9.40
N ILE A 231 8.65 18.82 8.42
CA ILE A 231 8.76 17.37 8.51
C ILE A 231 10.24 16.99 8.38
N VAL A 232 10.74 16.16 9.30
CA VAL A 232 12.12 15.68 9.23
C VAL A 232 12.18 14.45 8.32
N PHE A 233 12.61 14.64 7.08
CA PHE A 233 12.84 13.55 6.14
C PHE A 233 14.19 12.89 6.40
N LYS A 234 14.17 11.57 6.64
CA LYS A 234 15.33 10.78 7.03
C LYS A 234 15.30 9.39 6.39
N PRO A 235 16.12 9.11 5.37
CA PRO A 235 16.11 7.81 4.72
C PRO A 235 16.63 6.70 5.65
N ILE A 236 16.12 5.49 5.45
CA ILE A 236 16.57 4.29 6.15
C ILE A 236 17.99 3.92 5.73
N GLY A 237 18.38 4.26 4.49
CA GLY A 237 19.70 3.98 3.92
C GLY A 237 19.96 2.48 3.84
N HIS A 238 21.19 2.06 4.17
CA HIS A 238 21.59 0.64 4.18
C HIS A 238 21.07 -0.15 5.41
N MET A 239 20.24 0.46 6.26
CA MET A 239 19.80 -0.10 7.54
C MET A 239 18.35 -0.57 7.54
N CYS A 240 17.84 -1.08 6.42
CA CYS A 240 16.53 -1.71 6.42
C CYS A 240 16.47 -2.79 7.51
N LEU A 241 15.48 -2.74 8.40
CA LEU A 241 15.33 -3.71 9.49
C LEU A 241 14.50 -4.94 9.08
N SER A 242 13.97 -4.96 7.86
CA SER A 242 13.16 -6.06 7.33
C SER A 242 14.02 -7.18 6.74
N PRO A 243 13.68 -8.48 6.91
CA PRO A 243 14.42 -9.58 6.28
C PRO A 243 14.42 -9.48 4.74
N HIS A 244 13.34 -8.95 4.16
CA HIS A 244 13.20 -8.61 2.75
C HIS A 244 12.14 -7.51 2.60
N CYS A 245 12.02 -6.90 1.41
CA CYS A 245 11.00 -5.88 1.14
C CYS A 245 9.66 -6.55 0.81
N PHE A 246 8.77 -6.72 1.79
CA PHE A 246 7.50 -7.46 1.56
C PHE A 246 6.48 -6.72 0.69
N ASN A 247 6.62 -5.39 0.59
CA ASN A 247 5.88 -4.55 -0.36
C ASN A 247 6.75 -4.13 -1.55
N SER A 248 7.70 -4.99 -1.97
CA SER A 248 8.61 -4.74 -3.10
C SER A 248 7.91 -4.28 -4.36
N HIS A 249 6.84 -4.96 -4.74
CA HIS A 249 5.99 -4.62 -5.90
C HIS A 249 5.38 -3.22 -5.89
N ALA A 250 5.41 -2.49 -4.77
CA ALA A 250 5.06 -1.07 -4.72
C ALA A 250 6.32 -0.24 -4.43
N LEU A 251 6.99 -0.49 -3.31
CA LEU A 251 8.10 0.34 -2.84
C LEU A 251 9.30 0.36 -3.79
N MET A 252 9.67 -0.79 -4.37
CA MET A 252 10.82 -0.87 -5.27
C MET A 252 10.45 -0.41 -6.68
N THR A 253 9.26 -0.77 -7.17
CA THR A 253 8.78 -0.39 -8.51
C THR A 253 8.40 1.09 -8.61
N LEU A 254 8.11 1.76 -7.48
CA LEU A 254 8.07 3.22 -7.35
C LEU A 254 9.47 3.85 -7.25
N GLY A 255 10.56 3.07 -7.18
CA GLY A 255 11.93 3.61 -7.25
C GLY A 255 12.56 4.02 -5.92
N LEU A 256 12.13 3.50 -4.76
CA LEU A 256 12.79 3.81 -3.48
C LEU A 256 14.23 3.31 -3.34
N ILE A 257 14.69 2.50 -4.28
CA ILE A 257 16.08 2.02 -4.37
C ILE A 257 16.51 2.21 -5.84
N PRO A 258 16.96 3.42 -6.23
CA PRO A 258 17.32 3.75 -7.61
C PRO A 258 18.43 2.87 -8.18
N GLU A 259 19.28 2.28 -7.33
CA GLU A 259 20.35 1.39 -7.75
C GLU A 259 19.84 0.05 -8.33
N ILE A 260 18.55 -0.27 -8.16
CA ILE A 260 17.93 -1.49 -8.68
C ILE A 260 16.99 -1.11 -9.81
N ASP A 261 17.31 -1.55 -11.02
CA ASP A 261 16.39 -1.47 -12.14
C ASP A 261 15.16 -2.35 -11.89
N THR A 262 13.98 -1.74 -12.01
CA THR A 262 12.70 -2.38 -11.72
C THR A 262 11.64 -1.92 -12.70
N PRO A 263 10.64 -2.76 -13.03
CA PRO A 263 9.48 -2.30 -13.77
C PRO A 263 8.75 -1.17 -13.05
N ASN A 264 7.95 -0.40 -13.78
CA ASN A 264 7.11 0.65 -13.18
C ASN A 264 5.98 0.05 -12.36
N TYR A 265 5.50 0.81 -11.38
CA TYR A 265 4.46 0.34 -10.48
C TYR A 265 3.13 0.06 -11.20
N GLU A 266 2.83 0.84 -12.24
CA GLU A 266 1.70 0.62 -13.15
C GLU A 266 1.63 -0.83 -13.66
N SER A 267 2.77 -1.41 -14.06
CA SER A 267 2.84 -2.76 -14.61
C SER A 267 2.50 -3.86 -13.60
N MET A 268 2.51 -3.54 -12.30
CA MET A 268 2.12 -4.43 -11.20
C MET A 268 0.61 -4.38 -10.92
N ARG A 269 -0.07 -3.29 -11.32
CA ARG A 269 -1.46 -3.01 -10.95
C ARG A 269 -2.42 -3.08 -12.12
N ASN A 270 -1.96 -2.73 -13.30
CA ASN A 270 -2.83 -2.63 -14.45
C ASN A 270 -3.15 -3.99 -15.09
N ARG A 271 -4.34 -4.05 -15.67
CA ARG A 271 -4.82 -5.11 -16.54
C ARG A 271 -5.54 -4.48 -17.72
N VAL A 272 -5.34 -5.09 -18.89
CA VAL A 272 -6.20 -4.88 -20.05
C VAL A 272 -7.36 -5.85 -19.93
N MET A 273 -8.58 -5.32 -19.97
CA MET A 273 -9.82 -6.10 -19.95
C MET A 273 -10.09 -6.72 -21.32
N VAL A 274 -10.95 -7.74 -21.37
CA VAL A 274 -11.35 -8.42 -22.62
C VAL A 274 -11.96 -7.49 -23.67
N ASN A 275 -12.49 -6.34 -23.27
CA ASN A 275 -13.04 -5.32 -24.18
C ASN A 275 -11.98 -4.29 -24.64
N GLY A 276 -10.71 -4.42 -24.22
CA GLY A 276 -9.61 -3.52 -24.55
C GLY A 276 -9.41 -2.35 -23.58
N ASP A 277 -10.36 -2.08 -22.70
CA ASP A 277 -10.22 -1.04 -21.67
C ASP A 277 -9.21 -1.44 -20.59
N GLN A 278 -8.73 -0.48 -19.81
CA GLN A 278 -7.79 -0.71 -18.72
C GLN A 278 -8.41 -0.47 -17.33
N TRP A 279 -7.92 -1.25 -16.37
CA TRP A 279 -8.20 -1.11 -14.95
C TRP A 279 -7.66 0.19 -14.36
N ILE A 280 -6.44 0.57 -14.76
CA ILE A 280 -5.83 1.84 -14.36
C ILE A 280 -6.12 2.89 -15.43
N LYS A 281 -6.83 3.95 -15.03
CA LYS A 281 -7.21 5.07 -15.88
C LYS A 281 -6.06 6.06 -16.02
N LYS A 282 -6.17 6.95 -17.01
CA LYS A 282 -5.09 7.83 -17.48
C LYS A 282 -4.30 8.51 -16.36
N ASP A 283 -4.96 9.22 -15.45
CA ASP A 283 -4.27 10.05 -14.45
C ASP A 283 -3.53 9.19 -13.40
N MET A 284 -4.17 8.13 -12.90
CA MET A 284 -3.49 7.14 -12.05
C MET A 284 -2.35 6.43 -12.80
N LYS A 285 -2.55 6.13 -14.08
CA LYS A 285 -1.54 5.47 -14.91
C LYS A 285 -0.28 6.31 -15.04
N GLU A 286 -0.45 7.63 -15.22
CA GLU A 286 0.65 8.59 -15.36
C GLU A 286 1.50 8.65 -14.09
N ILE A 287 0.90 8.77 -12.90
CA ILE A 287 1.66 8.81 -11.64
C ILE A 287 2.30 7.46 -11.31
N MET A 288 1.62 6.34 -11.63
CA MET A 288 2.15 4.99 -11.37
C MET A 288 3.24 4.56 -12.37
N SER A 289 3.37 5.26 -13.50
CA SER A 289 4.40 5.01 -14.51
C SER A 289 5.71 5.74 -14.23
N GLN A 290 5.74 6.65 -13.26
CA GLN A 290 6.93 7.39 -12.86
C GLN A 290 7.72 6.65 -11.77
N LYS A 291 8.99 7.02 -11.61
CA LYS A 291 9.82 6.65 -10.46
C LYS A 291 10.00 7.86 -9.56
N LEU A 292 10.09 7.61 -8.25
CA LEU A 292 10.42 8.65 -7.29
C LEU A 292 11.76 9.33 -7.59
N SER A 293 12.71 8.62 -8.21
CA SER A 293 14.00 9.17 -8.66
C SER A 293 13.88 10.19 -9.79
N ASP A 294 12.76 10.21 -10.53
CA ASP A 294 12.53 11.16 -11.62
C ASP A 294 12.22 12.55 -11.06
N ASP A 295 11.52 12.60 -9.92
CA ASP A 295 11.09 13.85 -9.25
C ASP A 295 11.92 14.21 -8.01
N ASN A 296 12.71 13.27 -7.48
CA ASN A 296 13.52 13.49 -6.29
C ASN A 296 15.01 13.39 -6.58
N LYS A 297 15.80 14.29 -5.98
CA LYS A 297 17.24 14.33 -6.18
C LYS A 297 17.94 13.24 -5.38
N GLU A 298 18.68 12.40 -6.08
CA GLU A 298 19.60 11.45 -5.44
C GLU A 298 20.70 12.13 -4.64
N LEU A 299 21.12 11.43 -3.59
CA LEU A 299 22.19 11.85 -2.68
C LEU A 299 23.51 11.38 -3.25
N SER A 300 24.57 12.18 -3.08
CA SER A 300 25.92 11.72 -3.41
C SER A 300 26.33 10.52 -2.55
N ASN A 301 27.24 9.69 -3.07
CA ASN A 301 27.75 8.51 -2.34
C ASN A 301 28.33 8.86 -0.97
N ILE A 302 28.98 10.02 -0.84
CA ILE A 302 29.50 10.53 0.44
C ILE A 302 28.35 10.75 1.44
N LYS A 303 27.26 11.38 1.01
CA LYS A 303 26.06 11.60 1.85
C LYS A 303 25.37 10.28 2.19
N LYS A 304 25.23 9.36 1.22
CA LYS A 304 24.67 8.01 1.44
C LYS A 304 25.45 7.26 2.54
N ASN A 305 26.79 7.30 2.48
CA ASN A 305 27.66 6.66 3.48
C ASN A 305 27.57 7.34 4.85
N PHE A 306 27.62 8.67 4.90
CA PHE A 306 27.49 9.42 6.16
C PHE A 306 26.16 9.11 6.87
N ILE A 307 25.05 9.13 6.14
CA ILE A 307 23.72 8.79 6.69
C ILE A 307 23.70 7.36 7.21
N SER A 308 24.34 6.43 6.52
CA SER A 308 24.39 5.03 6.93
C SER A 308 25.11 4.85 8.26
N ILE A 309 26.27 5.51 8.43
CA ILE A 309 27.01 5.51 9.70
C ILE A 309 26.17 6.15 10.81
N LYS A 310 25.55 7.30 10.53
CA LYS A 310 24.66 7.99 11.48
C LYS A 310 23.49 7.11 11.90
N ASN A 311 22.88 6.39 10.97
CA ASN A 311 21.77 5.48 11.26
C ASN A 311 22.22 4.30 12.14
N ILE A 312 23.45 3.78 11.97
CA ILE A 312 23.98 2.69 12.79
C ILE A 312 24.05 3.11 14.26
N ILE A 313 24.45 4.35 14.51
CA ILE A 313 24.55 4.93 15.85
C ILE A 313 23.16 5.21 16.43
N GLU A 314 22.23 5.75 15.65
CA GLU A 314 20.91 6.16 16.15
C GLU A 314 19.90 5.03 16.28
N ALA A 315 20.02 3.96 15.47
CA ALA A 315 19.03 2.89 15.42
C ALA A 315 18.81 2.17 16.77
N PRO A 316 19.85 1.86 17.58
CA PRO A 316 19.68 1.28 18.92
C PRO A 316 18.83 2.17 19.84
N TYR A 317 19.12 3.47 19.90
CA TYR A 317 18.36 4.42 20.73
C TYR A 317 16.90 4.55 20.26
N GLY A 318 16.71 4.60 18.94
CA GLY A 318 15.38 4.60 18.32
C GLY A 318 14.56 3.37 18.67
N ALA A 319 15.19 2.18 18.60
CA ALA A 319 14.55 0.92 18.98
C ALA A 319 14.12 0.90 20.45
N ILE A 320 14.99 1.33 21.37
CA ILE A 320 14.68 1.43 22.81
C ILE A 320 13.47 2.35 23.05
N LYS A 321 13.46 3.53 22.41
CA LYS A 321 12.36 4.50 22.55
C LYS A 321 11.03 3.94 22.04
N GLN A 322 11.05 3.18 20.95
CA GLN A 322 9.84 2.54 20.42
C GLN A 322 9.33 1.42 21.31
N VAL A 323 10.22 0.61 21.90
CA VAL A 323 9.86 -0.39 22.90
C VAL A 323 9.20 0.29 24.10
N GLY A 324 9.81 1.37 24.64
CA GLY A 324 9.23 2.16 25.73
C GLY A 324 7.81 2.66 25.43
N LYS A 325 7.57 3.25 24.25
CA LYS A 325 6.23 3.67 23.80
C LYS A 325 5.23 2.51 23.78
N LYS A 326 5.64 1.32 23.32
CA LYS A 326 4.78 0.12 23.24
C LYS A 326 4.39 -0.39 24.64
N TYR A 327 5.34 -0.39 25.59
CA TYR A 327 5.07 -0.73 26.98
C TYR A 327 4.12 0.28 27.64
N GLN A 328 4.35 1.58 27.45
CA GLN A 328 3.44 2.62 27.96
C GLN A 328 2.02 2.49 27.41
N LYS A 329 1.87 2.19 26.12
CA LYS A 329 0.57 1.94 25.50
C LYS A 329 -0.12 0.72 26.15
N ARG A 330 0.58 -0.41 26.28
CA ARG A 330 0.05 -1.62 26.94
C ARG A 330 -0.39 -1.39 28.38
N ILE A 331 0.32 -0.54 29.14
CA ILE A 331 -0.07 -0.19 30.51
C ILE A 331 -1.36 0.64 30.48
N LYS A 332 -1.44 1.66 29.62
CA LYS A 332 -2.66 2.48 29.47
C LYS A 332 -3.88 1.67 29.03
N ASP A 333 -3.68 0.72 28.12
CA ASP A 333 -4.75 -0.15 27.62
C ASP A 333 -5.21 -1.17 28.68
N LYS A 334 -4.39 -1.49 29.70
CA LYS A 334 -4.77 -2.33 30.85
C LYS A 334 -5.46 -1.55 31.98
N LEU A 335 -5.34 -0.22 31.99
CA LEU A 335 -5.92 0.68 32.99
C LEU A 335 -7.26 1.29 32.52
N ARG A 336 -7.68 0.98 31.30
CA ARG A 336 -9.01 1.22 30.75
C ARG A 336 -9.77 -0.10 30.73
#